data_AF-A0A2X2YNL5-F1
#
_entry.id   AF-A0A2X2YNL5-F1
#
_cell.length_a   1.000
_cell.length_b   1.000
_cell.length_c   1.000
_cell.angle_alpha   90.00
_cell.angle_beta   90.00
_cell.angle_gamma   90.00
#
_symmetry.space_group_name_H-M   'P 1'
#
loop_
_entity.id
_entity.type
_entity.pdbx_description
1 polymer ?
#
loop_
_entity_poly.entity_id
_entity_poly.type
_entity_poly.pdbx_seq_one_letter_code
_entity_poly.pdbx_strand_id
1 'polypeptide(L)'
;MDLFLDMLKEDTGTVEAHLTLGNLFRSRGEVDRAIRIHQTLMESASLTYEQRLLAVQQLGRDYMAAGLYDRAEDMFNQLTDETDFRVGALQQLLQIYQATSDWQKAIDVAERLVKLGKDKQRIEIAHFYCELALQQMGCDDMDRAMTLLKKGAAADKKQRPCFYHDGPCVYGKGGIRQSGGELTAGYLPG
;
A
#
# COMPACT_ATOMS: atom_id res chain seq x y z
N MET A 1 -1.76 16.72 33.35
CA MET A 1 -2.68 15.87 32.55
C MET A 1 -2.15 14.44 32.69
N ASP A 2 -1.98 13.98 33.94
CA ASP A 2 -1.03 12.90 34.27
C ASP A 2 -1.64 11.85 35.22
N LEU A 3 -2.96 11.89 35.44
CA LEU A 3 -3.63 11.04 36.42
C LEU A 3 -4.22 9.74 35.84
N PHE A 4 -4.12 9.52 34.52
CA PHE A 4 -4.67 8.32 33.87
C PHE A 4 -3.61 7.24 33.61
N LEU A 5 -2.32 7.60 33.65
CA LEU A 5 -1.22 6.69 33.33
C LEU A 5 -0.75 5.84 34.52
N ASP A 6 -1.04 6.28 35.76
CA ASP A 6 -0.61 5.55 36.97
C ASP A 6 -1.50 4.34 37.32
N MET A 7 -2.68 4.21 36.70
CA MET A 7 -3.59 3.08 36.92
C MET A 7 -3.30 1.88 35.99
N LEU A 8 -2.29 1.97 35.14
CA LEU A 8 -2.02 1.02 34.06
C LEU A 8 -0.93 -0.01 34.37
N LYS A 9 -0.76 -0.39 35.65
CA LYS A 9 0.17 -1.45 36.04
C LYS A 9 -0.59 -2.72 36.39
N GLU A 10 -0.35 -3.74 35.57
CA GLU A 10 -0.68 -5.15 35.78
C GLU A 10 -2.17 -5.52 35.73
N ASP A 11 -2.73 -5.61 34.52
CA ASP A 11 -3.61 -6.72 34.12
C ASP A 11 -3.90 -6.58 32.62
N THR A 12 -4.34 -7.63 31.95
CA THR A 12 -4.75 -7.63 30.53
C THR A 12 -5.61 -6.42 30.08
N GLY A 13 -6.40 -5.83 30.98
CA GLY A 13 -7.15 -4.60 30.73
C GLY A 13 -6.30 -3.36 30.42
N THR A 14 -5.04 -3.33 30.84
CA THR A 14 -4.10 -2.25 30.52
C THR A 14 -3.68 -2.27 29.06
N VAL A 15 -3.50 -3.44 28.44
CA VAL A 15 -3.17 -3.57 27.01
C VAL A 15 -4.33 -3.08 26.16
N GLU A 16 -5.55 -3.56 26.43
CA GLU A 16 -6.75 -3.15 25.70
C GLU A 16 -7.03 -1.64 25.84
N ALA A 17 -6.80 -1.08 27.03
CA ALA A 17 -6.91 0.36 27.26
C ALA A 17 -5.93 1.16 26.39
N HIS A 18 -4.65 0.77 26.33
CA HIS A 18 -3.65 1.43 25.47
C HIS A 18 -4.04 1.35 24.00
N LEU A 19 -4.43 0.16 23.51
CA LEU A 19 -4.85 -0.04 22.12
C LEU A 19 -6.06 0.83 21.77
N THR A 20 -7.07 0.88 22.64
CA THR A 20 -8.28 1.67 22.44
C THR A 20 -7.99 3.16 22.45
N LEU A 21 -7.19 3.61 23.43
CA LEU A 21 -6.85 5.02 23.59
C LEU A 21 -5.97 5.53 22.44
N GLY A 22 -4.97 4.76 22.00
CA GLY A 22 -4.14 5.11 20.85
C GLY A 22 -4.98 5.22 19.57
N ASN A 23 -5.89 4.27 19.34
CA ASN A 23 -6.82 4.32 18.21
C ASN A 23 -7.72 5.57 18.23
N LEU A 24 -8.22 5.94 19.42
CA LEU A 24 -9.02 7.15 19.60
C LEU A 24 -8.23 8.41 19.21
N PHE A 25 -7.01 8.58 19.72
CA PHE A 25 -6.17 9.73 19.37
C PHE A 25 -5.85 9.78 17.88
N ARG A 26 -5.51 8.65 17.25
CA ARG A 26 -5.28 8.57 15.80
C ARG A 26 -6.51 9.04 15.01
N SER A 27 -7.71 8.57 15.38
CA SER A 27 -8.96 8.95 14.70
C SER A 27 -9.32 10.43 14.81
N ARG A 28 -8.81 11.13 15.84
CA ARG A 28 -8.96 12.59 16.01
C ARG A 28 -7.89 13.40 15.29
N GLY A 29 -6.93 12.73 14.64
CA GLY A 29 -5.76 13.36 14.03
C GLY A 29 -4.65 13.72 15.02
N GLU A 30 -4.77 13.32 16.29
CA GLU A 30 -3.73 13.48 17.32
C GLU A 30 -2.68 12.36 17.20
N VAL A 31 -2.10 12.19 16.02
CA VAL A 31 -1.30 11.01 15.65
C VAL A 31 -0.05 10.86 16.51
N ASP A 32 0.64 11.95 16.86
CA ASP A 32 1.83 11.90 17.73
C ASP A 32 1.54 11.32 19.12
N ARG A 33 0.31 11.55 19.64
CA ARG A 33 -0.11 10.96 20.91
C ARG A 33 -0.37 9.47 20.76
N ALA A 34 -1.01 9.06 19.67
CA ALA A 34 -1.24 7.64 19.37
C ALA A 34 0.09 6.87 19.27
N ILE A 35 1.07 7.42 18.53
CA ILE A 35 2.41 6.82 18.41
C ILE A 35 3.04 6.61 19.78
N ARG A 36 3.06 7.65 20.64
CA ARG A 36 3.66 7.53 21.99
C ARG A 36 2.98 6.46 22.85
N ILE A 37 1.65 6.37 22.79
CA ILE A 37 0.88 5.39 23.55
C ILE A 37 1.24 3.96 23.09
N HIS A 38 1.25 3.70 21.78
CA HIS A 38 1.57 2.37 21.27
C HIS A 38 3.07 2.01 21.37
N GLN A 39 3.98 2.99 21.33
CA GLN A 39 5.41 2.76 21.66
C GLN A 39 5.59 2.34 23.11
N THR A 40 4.95 3.07 24.04
CA THR A 40 4.98 2.73 25.47
C THR A 40 4.43 1.32 25.71
N LEU A 41 3.36 0.94 25.00
CA LEU A 41 2.82 -0.41 25.06
C LEU A 41 3.86 -1.45 24.59
N MET A 42 4.56 -1.20 23.48
CA MET A 42 5.56 -2.10 22.90
C MET A 42 6.78 -2.34 23.80
N GLU A 43 7.14 -1.38 24.64
CA GLU A 43 8.22 -1.47 25.65
C GLU A 43 7.86 -2.38 26.83
N SER A 44 6.58 -2.70 27.01
CA SER A 44 6.14 -3.59 28.09
C SER A 44 6.66 -5.02 27.89
N ALA A 45 7.32 -5.55 28.92
CA ALA A 45 7.83 -6.92 28.95
C ALA A 45 6.73 -7.98 29.15
N SER A 46 5.52 -7.58 29.55
CA SER A 46 4.41 -8.49 29.85
C SER A 46 3.49 -8.81 28.67
N LEU A 47 3.77 -8.28 27.48
CA LEU A 47 2.95 -8.56 26.29
C LEU A 47 3.07 -10.03 25.88
N THR A 48 1.93 -10.68 25.70
CA THR A 48 1.89 -11.95 24.97
C THR A 48 2.31 -11.75 23.51
N TYR A 49 2.63 -12.84 22.83
CA TYR A 49 3.00 -12.79 21.41
C TYR A 49 1.91 -12.11 20.57
N GLU A 50 0.66 -12.54 20.70
CA GLU A 50 -0.47 -11.97 19.97
C GLU A 50 -0.70 -10.48 20.29
N GLN A 51 -0.55 -10.09 21.56
CA GLN A 51 -0.67 -8.68 21.95
C GLN A 51 0.45 -7.82 21.35
N ARG A 52 1.67 -8.37 21.24
CA ARG A 52 2.77 -7.70 20.55
C ARG A 52 2.46 -7.51 19.06
N LEU A 53 1.90 -8.51 18.38
CA LEU A 53 1.47 -8.38 16.97
C LEU A 53 0.39 -7.30 16.79
N LEU A 54 -0.58 -7.23 17.71
CA LEU A 54 -1.59 -6.17 17.72
C LEU A 54 -0.97 -4.78 17.91
N ALA A 55 -0.02 -4.64 18.83
CA ALA A 55 0.68 -3.38 19.07
C ALA A 55 1.50 -2.96 17.85
N VAL A 56 2.23 -3.88 17.21
CA VAL A 56 2.95 -3.64 15.94
C VAL A 56 1.98 -3.19 14.84
N GLN A 57 0.82 -3.84 14.71
CA GLN A 57 -0.19 -3.43 13.73
C GLN A 57 -0.70 -2.01 13.97
N GLN A 58 -0.99 -1.65 15.23
CA GLN A 58 -1.47 -0.30 15.54
C GLN A 58 -0.38 0.75 15.30
N LEU A 59 0.86 0.47 15.67
CA LEU A 59 1.96 1.39 15.44
C LEU A 59 2.22 1.61 13.94
N GLY A 60 2.12 0.56 13.12
CA GLY A 60 2.16 0.70 11.65
C GLY A 60 1.06 1.62 11.12
N ARG A 61 -0.18 1.50 11.66
CA ARG A 61 -1.30 2.39 11.29
C ARG A 61 -1.09 3.83 11.75
N ASP A 62 -0.47 4.04 12.89
CA ASP A 62 -0.12 5.39 13.35
C ASP A 62 0.92 6.04 12.45
N TYR A 63 1.98 5.29 12.08
CA TYR A 63 2.99 5.78 11.15
C TYR A 63 2.41 6.09 9.77
N MET A 64 1.45 5.28 9.28
CA MET A 64 0.69 5.59 8.07
C MET A 64 -0.06 6.92 8.18
N ALA A 65 -0.76 7.14 9.30
CA ALA A 65 -1.50 8.38 9.54
C ALA A 65 -0.58 9.61 9.68
N ALA A 66 0.66 9.42 10.13
CA ALA A 66 1.69 10.45 10.21
C ALA A 66 2.45 10.69 8.89
N GLY A 67 2.23 9.86 7.86
CA GLY A 67 3.01 9.89 6.62
C GLY A 67 4.44 9.37 6.76
N LEU A 68 4.75 8.67 7.85
CA LEU A 68 6.06 8.06 8.12
C LEU A 68 6.15 6.68 7.49
N TYR A 69 6.15 6.62 6.16
CA TYR A 69 5.99 5.38 5.39
C TYR A 69 7.09 4.34 5.64
N ASP A 70 8.36 4.74 5.76
CA ASP A 70 9.47 3.81 6.01
C ASP A 70 9.26 3.05 7.34
N ARG A 71 8.86 3.77 8.39
CA ARG A 71 8.60 3.17 9.71
C ARG A 71 7.33 2.31 9.69
N ALA A 72 6.33 2.70 8.90
CA ALA A 72 5.13 1.88 8.73
C ALA A 72 5.46 0.56 8.00
N GLU A 73 6.29 0.62 6.96
CA GLU A 73 6.78 -0.54 6.21
C GLU A 73 7.49 -1.53 7.17
N ASP A 74 8.40 -1.05 8.02
CA ASP A 74 9.09 -1.88 9.02
C ASP A 74 8.13 -2.61 9.96
N MET A 75 7.05 -1.93 10.39
CA MET A 75 6.05 -2.54 11.28
C MET A 75 5.22 -3.60 10.54
N PHE A 76 4.75 -3.31 9.32
CA PHE A 76 3.93 -4.26 8.58
C PHE A 76 4.73 -5.45 8.06
N ASN A 77 6.02 -5.30 7.73
CA ASN A 77 6.87 -6.41 7.30
C ASN A 77 6.97 -7.50 8.38
N GLN A 78 7.03 -7.13 9.66
CA GLN A 78 7.02 -8.07 10.79
C GLN A 78 5.75 -8.92 10.86
N LEU A 79 4.65 -8.47 10.26
CA LEU A 79 3.35 -9.14 10.30
C LEU A 79 3.07 -10.00 9.07
N THR A 80 3.94 -9.99 8.05
CA THR A 80 3.65 -10.68 6.77
C THR A 80 3.74 -12.20 6.85
N ASP A 81 4.42 -12.73 7.86
CA ASP A 81 4.53 -14.17 8.08
C ASP A 81 3.49 -14.70 9.08
N GLU A 82 2.75 -13.82 9.74
CA GLU A 82 1.72 -14.17 10.72
C GLU A 82 0.37 -14.45 10.07
N THR A 83 -0.16 -15.66 10.19
CA THR A 83 -1.36 -16.12 9.45
C THR A 83 -2.55 -15.16 9.55
N ASP A 84 -2.86 -14.68 10.76
CA ASP A 84 -4.03 -13.83 11.01
C ASP A 84 -3.82 -12.36 10.59
N PHE A 85 -2.56 -11.92 10.49
CA PHE A 85 -2.21 -10.54 10.17
C PHE A 85 -1.74 -10.35 8.73
N ARG A 86 -1.27 -11.42 8.08
CA ARG A 86 -0.59 -11.41 6.78
C ARG A 86 -1.35 -10.65 5.71
N VAL A 87 -2.64 -10.95 5.52
CA VAL A 87 -3.45 -10.30 4.47
C VAL A 87 -3.57 -8.80 4.74
N GLY A 88 -3.85 -8.41 5.99
CA GLY A 88 -3.98 -7.01 6.37
C GLY A 88 -2.66 -6.25 6.23
N ALA A 89 -1.55 -6.85 6.65
CA ALA A 89 -0.21 -6.28 6.52
C ALA A 89 0.18 -6.06 5.05
N LEU A 90 -0.03 -7.06 4.20
CA LEU A 90 0.22 -6.94 2.76
C LEU A 90 -0.63 -5.85 2.11
N GLN A 91 -1.89 -5.68 2.53
CA GLN A 91 -2.73 -4.58 2.02
C GLN A 91 -2.20 -3.20 2.43
N GLN A 92 -1.67 -3.06 3.65
CA GLN A 92 -1.07 -1.80 4.10
C GLN A 92 0.25 -1.52 3.37
N LEU A 93 1.11 -2.54 3.19
CA LEU A 93 2.34 -2.42 2.39
C LEU A 93 2.06 -2.02 0.95
N LEU A 94 1.03 -2.61 0.33
CA LEU A 94 0.59 -2.25 -1.01
C LEU A 94 0.18 -0.76 -1.09
N GLN A 95 -0.52 -0.26 -0.06
CA GLN A 95 -0.89 1.15 0.02
C GLN A 95 0.34 2.06 0.17
N ILE A 96 1.34 1.65 0.97
CA ILE A 96 2.61 2.37 1.14
C ILE A 96 3.31 2.48 -0.21
N TYR A 97 3.53 1.36 -0.90
CA TYR A 97 4.28 1.35 -2.16
C TYR A 97 3.60 2.11 -3.29
N GLN A 98 2.26 2.15 -3.30
CA GLN A 98 1.53 3.03 -4.22
C GLN A 98 1.74 4.51 -3.87
N ALA A 99 1.72 4.87 -2.58
CA ALA A 99 1.92 6.25 -2.14
C ALA A 99 3.34 6.76 -2.41
N THR A 100 4.35 5.88 -2.30
CA THR A 100 5.76 6.21 -2.56
C THR A 100 6.19 5.98 -4.01
N SER A 101 5.27 5.52 -4.87
CA SER A 101 5.56 5.15 -6.27
C SER A 101 6.66 4.08 -6.42
N ASP A 102 6.81 3.20 -5.42
CA ASP A 102 7.67 2.01 -5.47
C ASP A 102 6.93 0.86 -6.16
N TRP A 103 6.77 0.99 -7.48
CA TRP A 103 5.92 0.10 -8.27
C TRP A 103 6.41 -1.34 -8.29
N GLN A 104 7.72 -1.58 -8.19
CA GLN A 104 8.26 -2.94 -8.18
C GLN A 104 7.85 -3.67 -6.89
N LYS A 105 8.04 -3.04 -5.72
CA LYS A 105 7.56 -3.63 -4.46
C LYS A 105 6.03 -3.75 -4.41
N ALA A 106 5.30 -2.81 -5.01
CA ALA A 106 3.84 -2.87 -5.11
C ALA A 106 3.38 -4.12 -5.90
N ILE A 107 4.05 -4.44 -7.01
CA ILE A 107 3.79 -5.66 -7.80
C ILE A 107 4.05 -6.90 -6.95
N ASP A 108 5.21 -6.98 -6.29
CA ASP A 108 5.60 -8.16 -5.51
C ASP A 108 4.58 -8.47 -4.39
N VAL A 109 4.11 -7.43 -3.69
CA VAL A 109 3.07 -7.56 -2.65
C VAL A 109 1.71 -7.90 -3.25
N ALA A 110 1.32 -7.26 -4.35
CA ALA A 110 0.05 -7.55 -5.02
C ALA A 110 0.00 -9.00 -5.54
N GLU A 111 1.09 -9.53 -6.07
CA GLU A 111 1.19 -10.93 -6.48
C GLU A 111 1.04 -11.89 -5.29
N ARG A 112 1.62 -11.57 -4.13
CA ARG A 112 1.40 -12.33 -2.88
C ARG A 112 -0.08 -12.31 -2.49
N LEU A 113 -0.75 -11.16 -2.57
CA LEU A 113 -2.19 -11.04 -2.28
C LEU A 113 -3.05 -11.86 -3.24
N VAL A 114 -2.72 -11.88 -4.54
CA VAL A 114 -3.39 -12.72 -5.54
C VAL A 114 -3.28 -14.20 -5.20
N LYS A 115 -2.09 -14.66 -4.80
CA LYS A 115 -1.88 -16.06 -4.35
C LYS A 115 -2.70 -16.42 -3.11
N LEU A 116 -3.08 -15.43 -2.30
CA LEU A 116 -3.97 -15.56 -1.14
C LEU A 116 -5.46 -15.37 -1.49
N GLY A 117 -5.82 -15.44 -2.78
CA GLY A 117 -7.20 -15.37 -3.26
C GLY A 117 -7.75 -13.95 -3.45
N LYS A 118 -6.90 -12.92 -3.40
CA LYS A 118 -7.30 -11.54 -3.71
C LYS A 118 -7.11 -11.27 -5.20
N ASP A 119 -7.96 -11.86 -6.04
CA ASP A 119 -7.80 -11.78 -7.51
C ASP A 119 -7.99 -10.38 -8.10
N LYS A 120 -8.64 -9.46 -7.36
CA LYS A 120 -8.85 -8.07 -7.82
C LYS A 120 -7.52 -7.33 -8.05
N GLN A 121 -6.48 -7.70 -7.30
CA GLN A 121 -5.15 -7.12 -7.37
C GLN A 121 -4.45 -7.39 -8.72
N ARG A 122 -4.94 -8.35 -9.53
CA ARG A 122 -4.41 -8.56 -10.90
C ARG A 122 -4.55 -7.32 -11.78
N ILE A 123 -5.63 -6.55 -11.60
CA ILE A 123 -5.87 -5.30 -12.31
C ILE A 123 -4.84 -4.24 -11.89
N GLU A 124 -4.61 -4.13 -10.58
CA GLU A 124 -3.61 -3.19 -10.03
C GLU A 124 -2.19 -3.54 -10.48
N ILE A 125 -1.83 -4.84 -10.53
CA ILE A 125 -0.53 -5.29 -11.06
C ILE A 125 -0.31 -4.81 -12.49
N ALA A 126 -1.33 -4.92 -13.35
CA ALA A 126 -1.23 -4.44 -14.73
C ALA A 126 -0.97 -2.93 -14.77
N HIS A 127 -1.64 -2.14 -13.92
CA HIS A 127 -1.40 -0.70 -13.79
C HIS A 127 0.01 -0.38 -13.30
N PHE A 128 0.54 -1.10 -12.31
CA PHE A 128 1.91 -0.87 -11.81
C PHE A 128 2.97 -1.17 -12.89
N TYR A 129 2.75 -2.20 -13.72
CA TYR A 129 3.63 -2.45 -14.86
C TYR A 129 3.59 -1.33 -15.90
N CYS A 130 2.43 -0.70 -16.13
CA CYS A 130 2.31 0.49 -16.97
C CYS A 130 3.09 1.67 -16.38
N GLU A 131 2.98 1.93 -15.08
CA GLU A 131 3.73 3.01 -14.41
C GLU A 131 5.26 2.79 -14.50
N LEU A 132 5.74 1.56 -14.29
CA LEU A 132 7.14 1.22 -14.51
C LEU A 132 7.57 1.43 -15.96
N ALA A 133 6.73 1.05 -16.92
CA ALA A 133 7.04 1.26 -18.33
C ALA A 133 7.16 2.75 -18.66
N LEU A 134 6.27 3.59 -18.13
CA LEU A 134 6.33 5.05 -18.29
C LEU A 134 7.63 5.64 -17.71
N GLN A 135 8.09 5.13 -16.56
CA GLN A 135 9.38 5.54 -15.99
C GLN A 135 10.56 5.17 -16.91
N GLN A 136 10.56 3.97 -17.51
CA GLN A 136 11.63 3.55 -18.43
C GLN A 136 11.61 4.34 -19.74
N MET A 137 10.43 4.70 -20.25
CA MET A 137 10.30 5.58 -21.41
C MET A 137 10.89 6.97 -21.14
N GLY A 138 10.71 7.51 -19.93
CA GLY A 138 11.35 8.76 -19.51
C GLY A 138 12.88 8.69 -19.46
N CYS A 139 13.44 7.48 -19.31
CA CYS A 139 14.87 7.20 -19.36
C CYS A 139 15.37 6.79 -20.76
N ASP A 140 14.53 6.92 -21.80
CA ASP A 140 14.81 6.52 -23.20
C ASP A 140 15.10 5.01 -23.38
N ASP A 141 14.70 4.17 -22.42
CA ASP A 141 14.85 2.71 -22.45
C ASP A 141 13.55 2.05 -22.95
N MET A 142 13.30 2.19 -24.26
CA MET A 142 12.08 1.71 -24.91
C MET A 142 11.97 0.18 -24.91
N ASP A 143 13.09 -0.54 -24.95
CA ASP A 143 13.12 -2.01 -24.93
C ASP A 143 12.63 -2.55 -23.58
N ARG A 144 13.09 -1.96 -22.48
CA ARG A 144 12.60 -2.33 -21.14
C ARG A 144 11.15 -1.92 -20.95
N ALA A 145 10.76 -0.73 -21.40
CA ALA A 145 9.37 -0.28 -21.34
C ALA A 145 8.42 -1.27 -22.04
N MET A 146 8.76 -1.71 -23.24
CA MET A 146 7.94 -2.67 -24.00
C MET A 146 7.87 -4.04 -23.31
N THR A 147 8.95 -4.47 -22.66
CA THR A 147 8.98 -5.70 -21.87
C THR A 147 8.04 -5.62 -20.66
N LEU A 148 8.01 -4.48 -19.96
CA LEU A 148 7.14 -4.24 -18.81
C LEU A 148 5.66 -4.19 -19.23
N LEU A 149 5.32 -3.53 -20.34
CA LEU A 149 3.95 -3.50 -20.87
C LEU A 149 3.44 -4.91 -21.23
N LYS A 150 4.30 -5.76 -21.79
CA LYS A 150 3.95 -7.18 -22.05
C LYS A 150 3.65 -7.94 -20.76
N LYS A 151 4.37 -7.68 -19.67
CA LYS A 151 4.09 -8.27 -18.36
C LYS A 151 2.75 -7.79 -17.79
N GLY A 152 2.45 -6.49 -17.92
CA GLY A 152 1.16 -5.93 -17.52
C GLY A 152 -0.03 -6.57 -18.26
N ALA A 153 0.09 -6.71 -19.59
CA ALA A 153 -0.94 -7.37 -20.41
C ALA A 153 -1.12 -8.86 -20.07
N ALA A 154 -0.08 -9.53 -19.60
CA ALA A 154 -0.19 -10.92 -19.15
C ALA A 154 -0.89 -11.05 -17.78
N ALA A 155 -0.79 -10.04 -16.92
CA ALA A 155 -1.40 -10.03 -15.59
C ALA A 155 -2.94 -9.89 -15.63
N ASP A 156 -3.47 -9.13 -16.60
CA ASP A 156 -4.91 -9.01 -16.84
C ASP A 156 -5.28 -9.32 -18.31
N LYS A 157 -5.83 -10.53 -18.53
CA LYS A 157 -6.32 -10.95 -19.85
C LYS A 157 -7.55 -10.15 -20.33
N LYS A 158 -8.26 -9.44 -19.45
CA LYS A 158 -9.45 -8.63 -19.78
C LYS A 158 -9.11 -7.20 -20.13
N GLN A 159 -8.07 -6.63 -19.54
CA GLN A 159 -7.46 -5.41 -20.07
C GLN A 159 -6.73 -5.77 -21.36
N ARG A 160 -7.45 -5.68 -22.48
CA ARG A 160 -6.82 -5.37 -23.76
C ARG A 160 -5.92 -4.17 -23.46
N PRO A 161 -4.58 -4.28 -23.63
CA PRO A 161 -3.74 -3.11 -23.48
C PRO A 161 -4.35 -2.03 -24.35
N CYS A 162 -4.61 -0.86 -23.78
CA CYS A 162 -5.10 0.30 -24.52
C CYS A 162 -3.98 0.78 -25.45
N PHE A 163 -3.65 -0.02 -26.46
CA PHE A 163 -3.00 0.40 -27.67
C PHE A 163 -4.11 1.04 -28.50
N TYR A 164 -4.38 2.33 -28.27
CA TYR A 164 -5.07 3.07 -29.31
C TYR A 164 -4.00 3.50 -30.30
N HIS A 165 -3.82 2.65 -31.32
CA HIS A 165 -3.12 2.81 -32.58
C HIS A 165 -1.71 3.46 -32.69
N ASP A 166 -1.20 4.26 -31.75
CA ASP A 166 0.14 4.89 -31.83
C ASP A 166 0.66 5.45 -30.47
N GLY A 167 0.47 4.77 -29.32
CA GLY A 167 1.18 5.16 -28.09
C GLY A 167 0.64 4.56 -26.78
N PRO A 168 1.43 4.57 -25.69
CA PRO A 168 1.01 4.02 -24.40
C PRO A 168 0.00 4.93 -23.70
N CYS A 169 -1.04 4.30 -23.16
CA CYS A 169 -2.13 4.94 -22.44
C CYS A 169 -1.64 5.46 -21.08
N VAL A 170 -1.38 6.77 -20.99
CA VAL A 170 -1.10 7.46 -19.72
C VAL A 170 -2.43 7.66 -18.99
N TYR A 171 -2.69 6.87 -17.93
CA TYR A 171 -3.86 7.07 -17.06
C TYR A 171 -3.58 8.22 -16.08
N GLY A 172 -3.56 9.45 -16.59
CA GLY A 172 -3.45 10.65 -15.76
C GLY A 172 -4.77 10.94 -15.04
N LYS A 173 -4.80 10.81 -13.71
CA LYS A 173 -5.85 11.44 -12.89
C LYS A 173 -5.73 12.96 -13.05
N GLY A 174 -6.54 13.54 -13.92
CA GLY A 174 -6.72 14.99 -14.06
C GLY A 174 -6.29 15.53 -15.43
N GLY A 175 -7.27 15.65 -16.35
CA GLY A 175 -7.20 16.55 -17.49
C GLY A 175 -6.28 16.11 -18.63
N ILE A 176 -6.87 15.50 -19.65
CA ILE A 176 -6.23 15.25 -20.95
C ILE A 176 -5.82 16.61 -21.54
N ARG A 177 -4.52 16.87 -21.67
CA ARG A 177 -3.99 17.85 -22.63
C ARG A 177 -3.44 17.08 -23.81
N GLN A 178 -4.17 17.15 -24.93
CA GLN A 178 -3.66 16.73 -26.24
C GLN A 178 -2.57 17.71 -26.68
N SER A 179 -1.37 17.21 -26.98
CA SER A 179 -0.43 17.91 -27.85
C SER A 179 -0.64 17.43 -29.28
N GLY A 180 -1.37 18.24 -30.05
CA GLY A 180 -1.37 18.39 -31.51
C GLY A 180 -1.18 17.17 -32.43
N GLY A 181 -2.18 16.88 -33.25
CA GLY A 181 -2.02 16.06 -34.45
C GLY A 181 -3.34 15.47 -34.97
N GLU A 182 -3.85 16.08 -36.03
CA GLU A 182 -5.03 15.82 -36.88
C GLU A 182 -5.79 14.48 -36.79
N LEU A 183 -7.12 14.61 -36.73
CA LEU A 183 -8.13 13.57 -36.89
C LEU A 183 -8.26 13.15 -38.36
N THR A 184 -8.04 11.87 -38.67
CA THR A 184 -8.71 11.23 -39.81
C THR A 184 -9.51 10.03 -39.33
N ALA A 185 -10.83 10.18 -39.40
CA ALA A 185 -11.81 9.13 -39.12
C ALA A 185 -11.74 8.02 -40.18
N GLY A 186 -11.59 6.77 -39.73
CA GLY A 186 -11.68 5.57 -40.56
C GLY A 186 -12.73 4.62 -40.00
N TYR A 187 -13.85 4.49 -40.71
CA TYR A 187 -14.96 3.58 -40.46
C TYR A 187 -14.53 2.09 -40.44
N LEU A 188 -15.08 1.30 -39.50
CA LEU A 188 -15.08 -0.17 -39.56
C LEU A 188 -16.17 -0.67 -40.54
N PRO A 189 -15.96 -1.76 -41.30
CA PRO A 189 -17.05 -2.53 -41.86
C PRO A 189 -17.27 -3.85 -41.10
N GLY A 190 -18.55 -4.14 -40.83
CA GLY A 190 -19.18 -5.48 -40.82
C GLY A 190 -18.77 -6.48 -39.74
#